data_AF-A0AA38P7S2-F1
#
_entry.id   AF-A0AA38P7S2-F1
#
_cell.length_a   1.000
_cell.length_b   1.000
_cell.length_c   1.000
_cell.angle_alpha   90.00
_cell.angle_beta   90.00
_cell.angle_gamma   90.00
#
_symmetry.space_group_name_H-M   'P 1'
#
loop_
_entity.id
_entity.type
_entity.pdbx_description
1 polymer ?
#
loop_
_entity_poly.entity_id
_entity_poly.type
_entity_poly.pdbx_seq_one_letter_code
_entity_poly.pdbx_strand_id
1 'polypeptide(L)' 'TEQAAIGKLNTQAASNGTLFKLVIFSLSLGIIPLTSYYGSLFYLWNGNSTLAAITAIVAANLVLIAYIVLSVLEDKQA' A
#
# COMPACT_ATOMS: atom_id res chain seq x y z
N THR A 1 -11.96 31.91 17.57
CA THR A 1 -11.78 31.13 18.81
C THR A 1 -10.62 30.19 18.63
N GLU A 2 -9.80 30.02 19.66
CA GLU A 2 -8.64 29.11 19.66
C GLU A 2 -9.02 27.71 19.14
N GLN A 3 -10.18 27.21 19.58
CA GLN A 3 -10.81 25.95 19.18
C GLN A 3 -10.98 25.76 17.66
N ALA A 4 -11.28 26.83 16.92
CA ALA A 4 -11.39 26.78 15.45
C ALA A 4 -10.02 26.68 14.75
N ALA A 5 -8.95 27.18 15.39
CA ALA A 5 -7.58 27.01 14.89
C ALA A 5 -7.08 25.58 15.13
N ILE A 6 -7.37 24.99 16.30
CA ILE A 6 -7.01 23.59 16.61
C ILE A 6 -7.74 22.61 15.67
N GLY A 7 -9.02 22.86 15.36
CA GLY A 7 -9.78 22.05 14.40
C GLY A 7 -9.15 22.04 13.00
N LYS A 8 -8.70 23.20 12.50
CA LYS A 8 -8.01 23.30 11.19
C LYS A 8 -6.68 22.56 11.18
N LEU A 9 -5.90 22.66 12.26
CA LEU A 9 -4.63 21.94 12.40
C LEU A 9 -4.84 20.43 12.38
N ASN A 10 -5.89 19.93 13.04
CA ASN A 10 -6.19 18.51 13.08
C ASN A 10 -6.67 17.98 11.72
N THR A 11 -7.50 18.74 10.99
CA THR A 11 -7.91 18.39 9.61
C THR A 11 -6.71 18.38 8.66
N GLN A 12 -5.78 19.33 8.81
CA GLN A 12 -4.57 19.39 7.98
C GLN A 12 -3.60 18.25 8.30
N ALA A 13 -3.45 17.87 9.57
CA ALA A 13 -2.67 16.71 9.98
C ALA A 13 -3.27 15.40 9.42
N ALA A 14 -4.59 15.23 9.51
CA ALA A 14 -5.29 14.08 8.94
C ALA A 14 -5.12 14.01 7.41
N SER A 15 -5.29 15.12 6.70
CA SER A 15 -5.15 15.19 5.24
C SER A 15 -3.74 14.87 4.75
N ASN A 16 -2.70 15.37 5.44
CA ASN A 16 -1.31 15.08 5.11
C ASN A 16 -0.97 13.59 5.34
N GLY A 17 -1.54 12.97 6.37
CA GLY A 17 -1.40 11.54 6.62
C GLY A 17 -1.94 10.67 5.47
N THR A 18 -3.14 10.99 4.99
CA THR A 18 -3.77 10.25 3.88
C THR A 18 -2.96 10.31 2.58
N LEU A 19 -2.49 11.50 2.20
CA LEU A 19 -1.71 11.69 0.97
C LEU A 19 -0.40 10.88 1.01
N PHE A 20 0.30 10.88 2.14
CA PHE A 20 1.53 10.12 2.30
C PHE A 20 1.31 8.60 2.13
N LYS A 21 0.20 8.08 2.67
CA LYS A 21 -0.16 6.65 2.56
C LYS A 21 -0.53 6.26 1.14
N LEU A 22 -1.27 7.12 0.43
CA LEU A 22 -1.57 6.91 -0.99
C LEU A 22 -0.29 6.81 -1.83
N VAL A 23 0.70 7.67 -1.57
CA VAL A 23 1.99 7.63 -2.26
C VAL A 23 2.73 6.32 -1.95
N ILE A 24 2.84 5.93 -0.67
CA ILE A 24 3.49 4.66 -0.29
C ILE A 24 2.78 3.47 -0.93
N PHE A 25 1.45 3.44 -0.91
CA PHE A 25 0.68 2.36 -1.49
C PHE A 25 0.84 2.29 -3.00
N SER A 26 0.80 3.43 -3.69
CA SER A 26 1.02 3.52 -5.13
C SER A 26 2.40 2.98 -5.51
N LEU A 27 3.45 3.37 -4.78
CA LEU A 27 4.80 2.84 -4.96
C LEU A 27 4.86 1.34 -4.67
N SER A 28 4.22 0.89 -3.59
CA SER A 28 4.18 -0.52 -3.19
C SER A 28 3.52 -1.39 -4.25
N LEU A 29 2.44 -0.92 -4.88
CA LEU A 29 1.73 -1.65 -5.94
C LEU A 29 2.59 -1.83 -7.20
N GLY A 30 3.56 -0.96 -7.44
CA GLY A 30 4.57 -1.18 -8.48
C GLY A 30 5.69 -2.09 -8.00
N ILE A 31 6.35 -1.71 -6.90
CA ILE A 31 7.61 -2.33 -6.46
C ILE A 31 7.40 -3.76 -5.98
N ILE A 32 6.38 -4.02 -5.16
CA ILE A 32 6.16 -5.34 -4.52
C ILE A 32 5.84 -6.41 -5.59
N PRO A 33 4.87 -6.23 -6.51
CA PRO A 33 4.57 -7.25 -7.52
C PRO A 33 5.70 -7.43 -8.53
N LEU A 34 6.40 -6.35 -8.92
CA LEU A 34 7.56 -6.46 -9.82
C LEU A 34 8.69 -7.24 -9.16
N THR A 35 9.02 -6.93 -7.91
CA THR A 35 10.04 -7.66 -7.16
C THR A 35 9.64 -9.11 -6.95
N SER A 36 8.36 -9.36 -6.67
CA SER A 36 7.81 -10.72 -6.54
C SER A 36 7.90 -11.49 -7.86
N TYR A 37 7.62 -10.86 -9.00
CA TYR A 37 7.75 -11.48 -10.33
C TYR A 37 9.20 -11.89 -10.60
N TYR A 38 10.13 -10.94 -10.60
CA TYR A 38 11.52 -11.23 -10.95
C TYR A 38 12.18 -12.14 -9.89
N GLY A 39 11.90 -11.91 -8.61
CA GLY A 39 12.40 -12.78 -7.54
C GLY A 39 11.91 -14.22 -7.70
N SER A 40 10.62 -14.42 -7.92
CA SER A 40 10.09 -15.77 -8.11
C SER A 40 10.53 -16.42 -9.43
N LEU A 41 10.73 -15.64 -10.49
CA LEU A 41 11.21 -16.12 -11.78
C LEU A 41 12.61 -16.75 -11.65
N PHE A 42 13.53 -16.10 -10.95
CA PHE A 42 14.91 -16.57 -10.82
C PHE A 42 15.12 -17.60 -9.69
N TYR A 43 14.41 -17.46 -8.57
CA TYR A 43 14.69 -18.28 -7.37
C TYR A 43 13.70 -19.42 -7.12
N LEU A 44 12.44 -19.29 -7.53
CA LEU A 44 11.38 -20.26 -7.19
C LEU A 44 10.99 -21.14 -8.37
N TRP A 45 10.89 -20.54 -9.57
CA TRP A 45 10.22 -21.17 -10.71
C TRP A 45 11.15 -21.46 -11.89
N ASN A 46 12.47 -21.30 -11.72
CA ASN A 46 13.51 -21.66 -12.69
C ASN A 46 13.24 -21.13 -14.12
N GLY A 47 12.78 -19.88 -14.22
CA GLY A 47 12.45 -19.23 -15.50
C GLY A 47 11.01 -19.42 -16.00
N ASN A 48 10.13 -20.11 -15.26
CA ASN A 48 8.71 -20.22 -15.65
C ASN A 48 7.96 -18.90 -15.38
N SER A 49 7.75 -18.13 -16.45
CA SER A 49 7.09 -16.82 -16.41
C SER A 49 5.61 -16.89 -16.00
N THR A 50 4.90 -17.98 -16.29
CA THR A 50 3.49 -18.13 -15.91
C THR A 50 3.35 -18.24 -14.39
N LEU A 51 4.16 -19.07 -13.74
CA LEU A 51 4.13 -19.22 -12.28
C LEU A 51 4.64 -17.95 -11.57
N ALA A 52 5.65 -17.29 -12.14
CA ALA A 52 6.12 -16.00 -11.64
C ALA A 52 5.04 -14.91 -11.74
N ALA A 53 4.29 -14.87 -12.85
CA ALA A 53 3.19 -13.94 -13.04
C ALA A 53 2.06 -14.19 -12.02
N ILE A 54 1.69 -15.44 -11.77
CA ILE A 54 0.71 -15.81 -10.74
C ILE A 54 1.19 -15.32 -9.37
N THR A 55 2.46 -15.52 -9.03
CA THR A 55 3.05 -15.07 -7.76
C THR A 55 2.95 -13.54 -7.61
N ALA A 56 3.25 -12.80 -8.68
CA ALA A 56 3.14 -11.34 -8.69
C ALA A 56 1.68 -10.86 -8.54
N ILE A 57 0.72 -11.52 -9.20
CA ILE A 57 -0.72 -11.22 -9.06
C ILE A 57 -1.16 -11.43 -7.61
N VAL A 58 -0.75 -12.53 -6.98
CA VAL A 58 -1.04 -12.79 -5.57
C VAL A 58 -0.43 -11.69 -4.69
N ALA A 59 0.82 -11.31 -4.93
CA ALA A 59 1.49 -10.24 -4.18
C ALA A 59 0.76 -8.88 -4.33
N ALA A 60 0.27 -8.54 -5.52
CA ALA A 60 -0.49 -7.31 -5.75
C ALA A 60 -1.80 -7.28 -4.96
N ASN A 61 -2.52 -8.42 -4.90
CA ASN A 61 -3.74 -8.53 -4.10
C ASN A 61 -3.46 -8.42 -2.60
N LEU A 62 -2.34 -8.98 -2.12
CA LEU A 62 -1.92 -8.82 -0.71
C LEU A 62 -1.63 -7.35 -0.36
N VAL A 63 -0.98 -6.61 -1.26
CA VAL A 63 -0.75 -5.16 -1.10
C VAL A 63 -2.09 -4.43 -0.97
N LEU A 64 -3.05 -4.72 -1.86
CA LEU A 64 -4.38 -4.12 -1.81
C LEU A 64 -5.11 -4.42 -0.49
N ILE A 65 -5.08 -5.66 -0.02
CA ILE A 65 -5.68 -6.05 1.25
C ILE A 65 -5.02 -5.30 2.40
N ALA A 66 -3.69 -5.22 2.42
CA ALA A 66 -2.96 -4.49 3.45
C ALA A 66 -3.38 -3.00 3.51
N TYR A 67 -3.56 -2.35 2.36
CA TYR A 67 -4.06 -0.98 2.29
C TYR A 67 -5.47 -0.83 2.86
N ILE A 68 -6.38 -1.75 2.52
CA ILE A 68 -7.74 -1.73 3.06
C ILE A 68 -7.70 -1.86 4.58
N VAL A 69 -6.93 -2.82 5.12
CA VAL A 69 -6.81 -3.03 6.56
C VAL A 69 -6.23 -1.79 7.25
N LEU A 70 -5.14 -1.23 6.74
CA LEU A 70 -4.56 0.01 7.28
C LEU A 70 -5.56 1.16 7.25
N SER A 71 -6.26 1.34 6.14
CA SER A 71 -7.27 2.40 5.99
C SER A 71 -8.41 2.25 7.00
N VAL A 72 -8.90 1.03 7.24
CA VAL A 72 -9.96 0.76 8.22
C VAL A 72 -9.47 0.96 9.65
N LEU A 73 -8.23 0.57 9.96
CA LEU A 73 -7.67 0.78 11.30
C LEU A 73 -7.48 2.26 11.62
N GLU A 74 -7.20 3.09 10.62
CA GLU A 74 -7.11 4.53 10.76
C GLU A 74 -8.47 5.19 10.90
N ASP A 75 -9.46 4.78 10.11
CA ASP A 75 -10.84 5.26 10.22
C ASP A 75 -11.39 5.04 11.64
N LYS A 76 -11.00 3.92 12.28
CA LYS A 76 -11.35 3.62 13.67
C LYS A 76 -10.60 4.45 14.73
N GLN A 77 -9.43 5.01 14.41
CA GLN A 77 -8.62 5.81 15.33
C GLN A 77 -8.92 7.31 15.22
N ALA A 78 -9.60 7.73 14.15
CA ALA A 78 -9.99 9.11 13.89
C ALA A 78 -11.25 9.54 14.67
#